data_AF-A0A7S3K6K4-F1
#
_entry.id   AF-A0A7S3K6K4-F1
#
_cell.length_a   1.000
_cell.length_b   1.000
_cell.length_c   1.000
_cell.angle_alpha   90.00
_cell.angle_beta   90.00
_cell.angle_gamma   90.00
#
_symmetry.space_group_name_H-M   'P 1'
#
loop_
_entity.id
_entity.type
_entity.pdbx_description
1 polymer ?
#
loop_
_entity_poly.entity_id
_entity_poly.type
_entity_poly.pdbx_seq_one_letter_code
_entity_poly.pdbx_strand_id
1 'polypeptide(L)'
;KDGIEYFTKEGKYHLMNRYSPKKCKDEQKKREEVQFKYSFKNYARPEYFKQLEKMEEESKTQAERDAALKCSYCGCPEGSIKHKLCSACKKVYYCSAECQKQHWKATHKKECKLLRKKVDIFNC
;
A
#
# COMPACT_ATOMS: atom_id res chain seq x y z
N LYS A 1 -32.20 -25.52 -22.16
CA LYS A 1 -31.49 -24.37 -22.78
C LYS A 1 -30.53 -23.87 -21.75
N ASP A 2 -29.33 -24.42 -21.81
CA ASP A 2 -28.36 -24.42 -20.72
C ASP A 2 -27.82 -23.01 -20.47
N GLY A 3 -27.83 -22.60 -19.21
CA GLY A 3 -27.46 -21.26 -18.71
C GLY A 3 -25.96 -20.92 -18.86
N ILE A 4 -25.32 -21.43 -19.91
CA ILE A 4 -23.92 -21.21 -20.26
C ILE A 4 -23.80 -20.04 -21.26
N GLU A 5 -24.85 -19.73 -22.03
CA GLU A 5 -24.83 -18.70 -23.08
C GLU A 5 -24.76 -17.25 -22.59
N TYR A 6 -24.86 -16.99 -21.28
CA TYR A 6 -24.78 -15.63 -20.73
C TYR A 6 -23.37 -15.16 -20.35
N PHE A 7 -22.32 -15.96 -20.59
CA PHE A 7 -20.95 -15.62 -20.19
C PHE A 7 -20.05 -15.01 -21.29
N THR A 8 -20.54 -14.79 -22.50
CA THR A 8 -19.70 -14.41 -23.67
C THR A 8 -19.91 -12.98 -24.20
N LYS A 9 -20.23 -12.02 -23.34
CA LYS A 9 -20.14 -10.58 -23.70
C LYS A 9 -19.31 -9.81 -22.68
N GLU A 10 -18.04 -9.64 -23.01
CA GLU A 10 -17.07 -8.64 -22.52
C GLU A 10 -17.40 -7.95 -21.18
N GLY A 11 -17.36 -8.70 -20.09
CA GLY A 11 -17.39 -8.12 -18.75
C GLY A 11 -15.98 -7.85 -18.24
N LYS A 12 -15.65 -6.59 -17.98
CA LYS A 12 -14.47 -6.22 -17.17
C LYS A 12 -14.80 -6.53 -15.71
N TYR A 13 -14.09 -7.45 -15.06
CA TYR A 13 -14.40 -7.91 -13.69
C TYR A 13 -13.18 -7.76 -12.77
N HIS A 14 -13.38 -7.21 -11.56
CA HIS A 14 -12.42 -7.31 -10.45
C HIS A 14 -13.01 -8.16 -9.32
N LEU A 15 -12.35 -9.26 -8.96
CA LEU A 15 -12.91 -10.19 -7.97
C LEU A 15 -12.69 -9.65 -6.56
N MET A 16 -13.74 -9.06 -5.99
CA MET A 16 -13.93 -8.93 -4.54
C MET A 16 -15.39 -9.25 -4.25
N ASN A 17 -15.66 -10.32 -3.49
CA ASN A 17 -17.01 -10.90 -3.43
C ASN A 17 -17.83 -10.47 -2.19
N ARG A 18 -19.07 -10.02 -2.44
CA ARG A 18 -20.27 -10.62 -1.83
C ARG A 18 -21.51 -10.54 -2.73
N TYR A 19 -21.60 -9.60 -3.69
CA TYR A 19 -22.76 -9.45 -4.61
C TYR A 19 -22.39 -8.75 -5.94
N SER A 20 -21.38 -9.26 -6.65
CA SER A 20 -20.74 -8.66 -7.84
C SER A 20 -19.50 -7.82 -7.53
N PRO A 21 -18.49 -7.84 -8.42
CA PRO A 21 -17.38 -6.89 -8.42
C PRO A 21 -17.83 -5.45 -8.22
N LYS A 22 -17.42 -4.80 -7.12
CA LYS A 22 -17.51 -3.35 -7.03
C LYS A 22 -16.64 -2.74 -8.15
N LYS A 23 -17.21 -1.82 -8.94
CA LYS A 23 -16.49 -1.09 -9.99
C LYS A 23 -15.53 -0.09 -9.35
N CYS A 24 -14.28 -0.48 -9.15
CA CYS A 24 -13.21 0.50 -8.90
C CYS A 24 -12.92 1.23 -10.22
N LYS A 25 -12.96 2.56 -10.23
CA LYS A 25 -12.81 3.36 -11.45
C LYS A 25 -11.37 3.34 -11.99
N ASP A 26 -10.40 3.11 -11.10
CA ASP A 26 -8.99 3.41 -11.37
C ASP A 26 -8.21 2.24 -11.99
N GLU A 27 -8.72 1.01 -11.91
CA GLU A 27 -8.03 -0.16 -12.46
C GLU A 27 -9.03 -1.20 -13.02
N GLN A 28 -9.26 -1.14 -14.33
CA GLN A 28 -10.08 -2.13 -15.06
C GLN A 28 -9.17 -3.18 -15.70
N LYS A 29 -9.11 -4.39 -15.14
CA LYS A 29 -8.43 -5.53 -15.76
C LYS A 29 -9.42 -6.44 -16.48
N LYS A 30 -8.99 -7.08 -17.56
CA LYS A 30 -9.80 -8.13 -18.20
C LYS A 30 -9.79 -9.39 -17.32
N ARG A 31 -10.87 -10.15 -17.33
CA ARG A 31 -11.04 -11.35 -16.48
C ARG A 31 -9.98 -12.41 -16.77
N GLU A 32 -9.60 -12.50 -18.04
CA GLU A 32 -8.60 -13.42 -18.58
C GLU A 32 -7.20 -13.09 -18.07
N GLU A 33 -6.95 -11.81 -17.75
CA GLU A 33 -5.68 -11.33 -17.21
C GLU A 33 -5.57 -11.54 -15.68
N VAL A 34 -6.67 -11.89 -15.01
CA VAL A 34 -6.64 -12.15 -13.56
C VAL A 34 -6.07 -13.53 -13.28
N GLN A 35 -4.76 -13.57 -13.03
CA GLN A 35 -4.08 -14.76 -12.54
C GLN A 35 -4.71 -15.20 -11.21
N PHE A 36 -5.13 -16.47 -11.13
CA PHE A 36 -5.81 -17.05 -9.97
C PHE A 36 -7.18 -16.43 -9.65
N LYS A 37 -8.05 -16.37 -10.65
CA LYS A 37 -9.45 -15.94 -10.50
C LYS A 37 -10.18 -16.52 -9.28
N TYR A 38 -9.95 -17.79 -8.97
CA TYR A 38 -10.57 -18.50 -7.83
C TYR A 38 -9.71 -18.52 -6.55
N SER A 39 -8.69 -17.67 -6.45
CA SER A 39 -7.86 -17.59 -5.25
C SER A 39 -8.70 -17.16 -4.06
N PHE A 40 -8.53 -17.82 -2.91
CA PHE A 40 -9.12 -17.42 -1.63
C PHE A 40 -8.91 -15.93 -1.34
N LYS A 41 -7.77 -15.35 -1.76
CA LYS A 41 -7.48 -13.92 -1.62
C LYS A 41 -8.55 -13.01 -2.27
N ASN A 42 -9.16 -13.43 -3.37
CA ASN A 42 -10.20 -12.62 -4.03
C ASN A 42 -11.57 -12.69 -3.32
N TYR A 43 -11.77 -13.68 -2.46
CA TYR A 43 -13.03 -13.92 -1.75
C TYR A 43 -12.91 -13.71 -0.24
N ALA A 44 -11.69 -13.53 0.26
CA ALA A 44 -11.42 -13.36 1.66
C ALA A 44 -12.12 -12.08 2.16
N ARG A 45 -12.73 -12.20 3.35
CA ARG A 45 -13.38 -11.07 4.01
C ARG A 45 -12.33 -9.99 4.33
N PRO A 46 -12.64 -8.68 4.25
CA PRO A 46 -11.68 -7.63 4.60
C PRO A 46 -11.01 -7.80 5.98
N GLU A 47 -11.71 -8.41 6.94
CA GLU A 47 -11.22 -8.73 8.27
C GLU A 47 -10.06 -9.73 8.26
N TYR A 48 -10.06 -10.68 7.31
CA TYR A 48 -8.94 -11.61 7.13
C TYR A 48 -7.65 -10.85 6.80
N PHE A 49 -7.73 -9.88 5.88
CA PHE A 49 -6.58 -9.05 5.52
C PHE A 49 -6.09 -8.18 6.67
N LYS A 50 -7.01 -7.54 7.41
CA LYS A 50 -6.64 -6.78 8.61
C LYS A 50 -5.94 -7.63 9.66
N GLN A 51 -6.39 -8.88 9.83
CA GLN A 51 -5.79 -9.80 10.78
C GLN A 51 -4.39 -10.24 10.32
N LEU A 52 -4.18 -10.48 9.02
CA LEU A 52 -2.85 -10.75 8.47
C LEU A 52 -1.90 -9.58 8.69
N GLU A 53 -2.31 -8.35 8.35
CA GLU A 53 -1.50 -7.14 8.56
C GLU A 53 -1.11 -6.98 10.03
N LYS A 54 -2.04 -7.23 10.95
CA LYS A 54 -1.78 -7.20 12.39
C LYS A 54 -0.75 -8.26 12.81
N MET A 55 -0.89 -9.49 12.34
CA MET A 55 0.06 -10.57 12.65
C MET A 55 1.46 -10.28 12.08
N GLU A 56 1.56 -9.68 10.89
CA GLU A 56 2.81 -9.23 10.31
C GLU A 56 3.44 -8.08 11.10
N GLU A 57 2.64 -7.14 11.62
CA GLU A 57 3.12 -6.06 12.47
C GLU A 57 3.66 -6.59 13.82
N GLU A 58 2.95 -7.54 14.42
CA GLU A 58 3.30 -8.18 15.70
C GLU A 58 4.53 -9.08 15.58
N SER A 59 4.75 -9.69 14.41
CA SER A 59 5.93 -10.54 14.17
C SER A 59 7.21 -9.75 13.94
N LYS A 60 7.13 -8.44 13.64
CA LYS A 60 8.32 -7.58 13.53
C LYS A 60 9.09 -7.58 14.84
N THR A 61 10.39 -7.80 14.74
CA THR A 61 11.32 -7.68 15.86
C THR A 61 11.57 -6.22 16.22
N GLN A 62 12.08 -5.98 17.43
CA GLN A 62 12.44 -4.62 17.85
C GLN A 62 13.52 -4.02 16.94
N ALA A 63 14.49 -4.83 16.52
CA ALA A 63 15.54 -4.42 15.59
C ALA A 63 15.00 -3.95 14.23
N GLU A 64 13.95 -4.59 13.70
CA GLU A 64 13.29 -4.18 12.44
C GLU A 64 12.51 -2.87 12.61
N ARG A 65 11.85 -2.68 13.75
CA ARG A 65 11.19 -1.42 14.10
C ARG A 65 12.19 -0.27 14.21
N ASP A 66 13.31 -0.50 14.90
CA ASP A 66 14.37 0.50 15.07
C ASP A 66 15.09 0.78 13.74
N ALA A 67 15.23 -0.23 12.88
CA ALA A 67 15.75 -0.05 11.53
C ALA A 67 14.84 0.85 10.67
N ALA A 68 13.53 0.81 10.88
CA ALA A 68 12.57 1.67 10.19
C ALA A 68 12.61 3.14 10.65
N LEU A 69 13.20 3.42 11.83
CA LEU A 69 13.30 4.75 12.43
C LEU A 69 14.64 5.45 12.16
N LYS A 70 15.30 5.12 11.04
CA LYS A 70 16.55 5.77 10.63
C LYS A 70 16.30 7.05 9.84
N CYS A 71 17.21 8.02 9.98
CA CYS A 71 17.19 9.22 9.15
C CYS A 71 17.36 8.83 7.68
N SER A 72 16.42 9.20 6.82
CA SER A 72 16.43 8.84 5.40
C SER A 72 17.52 9.55 4.57
N TYR A 73 18.28 10.47 5.19
CA TYR A 73 19.42 11.14 4.55
C TYR A 73 20.76 10.59 5.02
N CYS A 74 21.03 10.66 6.33
CA CYS A 74 22.33 10.27 6.89
C CYS A 74 22.35 8.87 7.52
N GLY A 75 21.20 8.19 7.60
CA GLY A 75 21.11 6.82 8.12
C GLY A 75 21.25 6.67 9.64
N CYS A 76 21.42 7.75 10.40
CA CYS A 76 21.56 7.66 11.84
C CYS A 76 20.29 7.05 12.47
N PRO A 77 20.42 6.18 13.48
CA PRO A 77 19.28 5.66 14.22
C PRO A 77 18.65 6.75 15.09
N GLU A 78 17.38 6.58 15.43
CA GLU A 78 16.72 7.43 16.41
C GLU A 78 17.29 7.14 17.81
N GLY A 79 17.97 8.14 18.38
CA GLY A 79 18.51 8.08 19.73
C GLY A 79 17.65 8.89 20.70
N SER A 80 18.28 9.74 21.51
CA SER A 80 17.57 10.66 22.41
C SER A 80 16.78 11.75 21.68
N ILE A 81 17.17 12.08 20.45
CA ILE A 81 16.48 13.08 19.62
C ILE A 81 15.47 12.35 18.74
N LYS A 82 14.19 12.68 18.93
CA LYS A 82 13.13 12.13 18.09
C LYS A 82 13.23 12.62 16.65
N HIS A 83 13.18 11.69 15.71
CA HIS A 83 13.19 12.00 14.30
C HIS A 83 11.87 12.64 13.86
N LYS A 84 11.96 13.59 12.93
CA LYS A 84 10.81 14.30 12.38
C LYS A 84 10.39 13.67 11.06
N LEU A 85 9.09 13.41 10.94
CA LEU A 85 8.48 12.98 9.69
C LEU A 85 8.42 14.13 8.68
N CYS A 86 8.54 13.79 7.40
CA CYS A 86 8.15 14.71 6.34
C CYS A 86 6.65 15.05 6.49
N SER A 87 6.33 16.33 6.74
CA SER A 87 4.95 16.78 6.95
C SER A 87 4.03 16.55 5.74
N ALA A 88 4.61 16.51 4.53
CA ALA A 88 3.88 16.40 3.29
C ALA A 88 3.47 14.96 2.94
N CYS A 89 4.39 13.99 3.01
CA CYS A 89 4.11 12.60 2.65
C CYS A 89 3.97 11.66 3.86
N LYS A 90 4.51 12.02 5.03
CA LYS A 90 4.50 11.21 6.26
C LYS A 90 5.08 9.79 6.08
N LYS A 91 6.05 9.61 5.17
CA LYS A 91 6.66 8.30 4.86
C LYS A 91 8.15 8.18 5.20
N VAL A 92 8.85 9.29 5.45
CA VAL A 92 10.30 9.32 5.70
C VAL A 92 10.61 10.13 6.95
N TYR A 93 11.69 9.78 7.62
CA TYR A 93 12.13 10.36 8.89
C TYR A 93 13.45 11.12 8.73
N TYR A 94 13.63 12.19 9.51
CA TYR A 94 14.82 13.01 9.52
C TYR A 94 15.25 13.35 10.94
N CYS A 95 16.54 13.19 11.24
CA CYS A 95 17.09 13.61 12.53
C CYS A 95 17.13 15.13 12.72
N SER A 96 17.14 15.90 11.63
CA SER A 96 17.20 17.36 11.67
C SER A 96 16.54 18.00 10.44
N ALA A 97 16.18 19.29 10.58
CA ALA A 97 15.70 20.10 9.47
C ALA A 97 16.75 20.22 8.34
N GLU A 98 18.04 20.13 8.69
CA GLU A 98 19.12 20.21 7.72
C GLU A 98 19.20 18.95 6.85
N CYS A 99 19.12 17.77 7.46
CA CYS A 99 19.01 16.49 6.73
C CYS A 99 17.77 16.47 5.80
N GLN A 100 16.65 17.03 6.26
CA GLN A 100 15.46 17.17 5.44
C GLN A 100 15.71 18.08 4.22
N LYS A 101 16.34 19.26 4.41
CA LYS A 101 16.62 20.20 3.31
C LYS A 101 17.59 19.60 2.28
N GLN A 102 18.62 18.90 2.73
CA GLN A 102 19.60 18.28 1.84
C GLN A 102 18.97 17.14 1.05
N HIS A 103 18.24 16.23 1.72
CA HIS A 103 17.51 15.16 1.04
C HIS A 103 16.44 15.71 0.08
N TRP A 104 15.77 16.81 0.46
CA TRP A 104 14.78 17.48 -0.40
C TRP A 104 15.36 17.93 -1.73
N LYS A 105 16.55 18.55 -1.69
CA LYS A 105 17.25 19.01 -2.90
C LYS A 105 17.79 17.85 -3.73
N ALA A 106 18.32 16.82 -3.07
CA ALA A 106 18.89 15.66 -3.75
C ALA A 106 17.84 14.86 -4.54
N THR A 107 16.81 14.36 -3.85
CA THR A 107 15.86 13.38 -4.46
C THR A 107 14.44 13.50 -3.91
N HIS A 108 14.27 13.82 -2.61
CA HIS A 108 12.98 13.64 -1.94
C HIS A 108 11.87 14.52 -2.51
N LYS A 109 12.15 15.67 -3.14
CA LYS A 109 11.11 16.50 -3.77
C LYS A 109 10.29 15.74 -4.83
N LYS A 110 10.94 14.87 -5.62
CA LYS A 110 10.27 14.06 -6.64
C LYS A 110 9.55 12.88 -6.00
N GLU A 111 10.21 12.19 -5.08
CA GLU A 111 9.66 11.04 -4.35
C GLU A 111 8.45 11.39 -3.50
N CYS A 112 8.48 12.54 -2.81
CA CYS A 112 7.41 13.02 -1.95
C CYS A 112 6.09 13.14 -2.72
N LYS A 113 6.13 13.56 -3.98
CA LYS A 113 4.93 13.63 -4.85
C LYS A 113 4.35 12.25 -5.15
N LEU A 114 5.19 11.24 -5.33
CA LEU A 114 4.76 9.86 -5.59
C LEU A 114 4.18 9.23 -4.31
N LEU A 115 4.85 9.46 -3.18
CA LEU A 115 4.47 8.90 -1.88
C LEU A 115 3.15 9.47 -1.35
N ARG A 116 2.82 10.71 -1.69
CA ARG A 116 1.55 11.35 -1.31
C ARG A 116 0.31 10.68 -1.90
N LYS A 117 0.41 9.98 -3.04
CA LYS A 117 -0.73 9.44 -3.79
C LYS A 117 -1.24 8.08 -3.30
N LYS A 118 -0.53 7.40 -2.40
CA LYS A 118 -0.84 6.01 -2.00
C LYS A 118 -1.79 5.87 -0.79
N VAL A 119 -2.64 6.85 -0.50
CA VAL A 119 -3.58 6.78 0.64
C VAL A 119 -5.02 6.46 0.22
N ASP A 120 -5.34 6.43 -1.08
CA ASP A 120 -6.73 6.24 -1.55
C ASP A 120 -7.06 4.83 -2.06
N ILE A 121 -6.32 3.79 -1.65
CA ILE A 121 -6.61 2.40 -2.07
C ILE A 121 -7.80 1.78 -1.28
N PHE A 122 -8.21 2.38 -0.16
CA PHE A 122 -9.30 1.87 0.68
C PHE A 122 -10.65 2.60 0.54
N ASN A 123 -10.78 3.58 -0.36
CA ASN A 123 -12.01 4.35 -0.55
C ASN A 123 -12.90 3.85 -1.72
N CYS A 124 -12.96 2.54 -1.95
CA CYS A 124 -13.92 1.91 -2.88
C CYS A 124 -14.83 0.85 -2.21
#